data_AF-A0A0L8VEX7-F1
#
_entry.id   AF-A0A0L8VEX7-F1
#
_cell.length_a   1.000
_cell.length_b   1.000
_cell.length_c   1.000
_cell.angle_alpha   90.00
_cell.angle_beta   90.00
_cell.angle_gamma   90.00
#
_symmetry.space_group_name_H-M   'P 1'
#
loop_
_entity.id
_entity.type
_entity.pdbx_description
1 polymer ?
#
loop_
_entity_poly.entity_id
_entity_poly.type
_entity_poly.pdbx_seq_one_letter_code
_entity_poly.pdbx_strand_id
1 'polypeptide(L)'
;MLVLVDLEDSFLEMNTQDKREMYKCAIGVRNPESANAYVTPKELKLITARLKTYYRTYSPDPRKYTLSTYQLMLFYCFNEAEFRRAKRLMKDDKHPDVVCQKHFSTQSIDTFYSYFKLQYFRLITQLSKPDQKYFSVRVRPAPVTKFTKRVDLISEVYGSPAHVRMFVLNGHKRPAFRLGQPSTIKPVEWISVDASVLGSAYSGTRPQLEVYIQSHALRRMRERLDLLDEGAVNYALWENTHTITKLEHYNRYLLLPFKVFDVKIGYLVASVVQNKVLFRTFLFVTHNCTPEGDRLQKLTGLEKHDVTYWRIDRLSTFVKLDEEKYPDLIRLFDEAGLGDLVHLKEKNFDIDALQEANLNGLAEYLKRSQSSPEVEEQEWEAALNEMI
;
A
#
# COMPACT_ATOMS: atom_id res chain seq x y z
N MET A 1 2.61 -5.59 -26.85
CA MET A 1 2.27 -6.82 -27.60
C MET A 1 3.11 -6.96 -28.85
N LEU A 2 3.15 -5.95 -29.76
CA LEU A 2 4.02 -5.94 -30.94
C LEU A 2 5.52 -6.18 -30.62
N VAL A 3 6.06 -5.51 -29.60
CA VAL A 3 7.45 -5.71 -29.14
C VAL A 3 7.75 -7.16 -28.71
N LEU A 4 6.76 -7.92 -28.25
CA LEU A 4 6.97 -9.32 -27.82
C LEU A 4 6.97 -10.28 -29.00
N VAL A 5 6.22 -9.99 -30.07
CA VAL A 5 6.19 -10.78 -31.30
C VAL A 5 7.53 -10.61 -32.04
N ASP A 6 8.02 -9.37 -32.17
CA ASP A 6 9.31 -9.09 -32.82
C ASP A 6 10.50 -9.73 -32.07
N LEU A 7 10.40 -9.87 -30.75
CA LEU A 7 11.42 -10.53 -29.92
C LEU A 7 11.48 -12.03 -30.14
N GLU A 8 10.33 -12.68 -30.36
CA GLU A 8 10.25 -14.12 -30.57
C GLU A 8 10.92 -14.49 -31.90
N ASP A 9 10.59 -13.78 -32.98
CA ASP A 9 11.20 -13.98 -34.30
C ASP A 9 12.70 -13.70 -34.26
N SER A 10 13.11 -12.56 -33.69
CA SER A 10 14.53 -12.21 -33.57
C SER A 10 15.32 -13.23 -32.74
N PHE A 11 14.73 -13.77 -31.68
CA PHE A 11 15.35 -14.83 -30.88
C PHE A 11 15.45 -16.15 -31.67
N LEU A 12 14.44 -16.51 -32.45
CA LEU A 12 14.48 -17.72 -33.28
C LEU A 12 15.60 -17.65 -34.31
N GLU A 13 15.81 -16.48 -34.92
CA GLU A 13 16.88 -16.21 -35.89
C GLU A 13 18.30 -16.18 -35.29
N MET A 14 18.45 -15.99 -33.98
CA MET A 14 19.77 -16.05 -33.34
C MET A 14 20.42 -17.43 -33.48
N ASN A 15 21.70 -17.43 -33.87
CA ASN A 15 22.50 -18.65 -33.87
C ASN A 15 22.78 -19.16 -32.44
N THR A 16 23.24 -20.41 -32.34
CA THR A 16 23.51 -21.06 -31.04
C THR A 16 24.53 -20.30 -30.18
N GLN A 17 25.51 -19.65 -30.80
CA GLN A 17 26.54 -18.91 -30.08
C GLN A 17 25.96 -17.64 -29.44
N ASP A 18 25.11 -16.90 -30.16
CA ASP A 18 24.45 -15.70 -29.66
C ASP A 18 23.45 -16.03 -28.54
N LYS A 19 22.68 -17.12 -28.69
CA LYS A 19 21.82 -17.67 -27.62
C LYS A 19 22.63 -18.02 -26.37
N ARG A 20 23.82 -18.63 -26.51
CA ARG A 20 24.71 -18.92 -25.38
C ARG A 20 25.25 -17.64 -24.72
N GLU A 21 25.59 -16.62 -25.50
CA GLU A 21 26.03 -15.33 -24.96
C GLU A 21 24.90 -14.61 -24.20
N MET A 22 23.66 -14.69 -24.67
CA MET A 22 22.48 -14.18 -23.95
C MET A 22 22.42 -14.74 -22.52
N TYR A 23 22.52 -16.07 -22.36
CA TYR A 23 22.47 -16.70 -21.02
C TYR A 23 23.68 -16.37 -20.15
N LYS A 24 24.85 -16.02 -20.73
CA LYS A 24 26.00 -15.54 -19.96
C LYS A 24 25.79 -14.14 -19.40
N CYS A 25 24.92 -13.34 -20.01
CA CYS A 25 24.55 -12.01 -19.55
C CYS A 25 23.46 -12.02 -18.47
N ALA A 26 22.91 -13.19 -18.14
CA ALA A 26 21.83 -13.32 -17.16
C ALA A 26 22.21 -12.74 -15.80
N ILE A 27 21.35 -11.93 -15.21
CA ILE A 27 21.56 -11.42 -13.85
C ILE A 27 21.13 -12.51 -12.86
N GLY A 28 21.99 -12.88 -11.93
CA GLY A 28 21.62 -13.76 -10.83
C GLY A 28 20.90 -13.01 -9.76
N VAL A 29 19.88 -13.60 -9.17
CA VAL A 29 19.26 -13.08 -7.93
C VAL A 29 19.49 -14.15 -6.87
N ARG A 30 20.40 -13.87 -5.94
CA ARG A 30 20.68 -14.79 -4.83
C ARG A 30 19.56 -14.72 -3.80
N ASN A 31 19.50 -15.73 -2.94
CA ASN A 31 18.62 -15.64 -1.77
C ASN A 31 19.08 -14.45 -0.92
N PRO A 32 18.13 -13.69 -0.34
CA PRO A 32 18.43 -12.63 0.59
C PRO A 32 19.28 -13.11 1.77
N GLU A 33 20.13 -12.21 2.28
CA GLU A 33 20.98 -12.43 3.44
C GLU A 33 20.55 -11.50 4.57
N SER A 34 20.73 -11.94 5.82
CA SER A 34 20.51 -11.07 6.96
C SER A 34 21.67 -10.08 7.11
N ALA A 35 21.36 -8.80 7.22
CA ALA A 35 22.35 -7.75 7.43
C ALA A 35 22.62 -7.45 8.91
N ASN A 36 21.74 -7.91 9.83
CA ASN A 36 21.89 -7.70 11.26
C ASN A 36 21.16 -8.77 12.09
N ALA A 37 21.43 -8.81 13.41
CA ALA A 37 20.84 -9.81 14.30
C ALA A 37 19.31 -9.72 14.44
N TYR A 38 18.67 -8.64 13.96
CA TYR A 38 17.23 -8.43 14.07
C TYR A 38 16.42 -9.12 12.97
N VAL A 39 17.04 -9.75 11.98
CA VAL A 39 16.35 -10.57 10.99
C VAL A 39 16.56 -12.05 11.30
N THR A 40 15.48 -12.73 11.67
CA THR A 40 15.53 -14.15 12.01
C THR A 40 15.60 -15.04 10.75
N PRO A 41 16.11 -16.27 10.86
CA PRO A 41 16.10 -17.21 9.73
C PRO A 41 14.70 -17.51 9.17
N LYS A 42 13.67 -17.55 10.05
CA LYS A 42 12.28 -17.75 9.64
C LYS A 42 11.76 -16.59 8.78
N GLU A 43 12.05 -15.35 9.18
CA GLU A 43 11.68 -14.15 8.41
C GLU A 43 12.43 -14.10 7.08
N LEU A 44 13.73 -14.44 7.09
CA LEU A 44 14.53 -14.48 5.86
C LEU A 44 13.99 -15.53 4.88
N LYS A 45 13.57 -16.70 5.37
CA LYS A 45 12.91 -17.73 4.57
C LYS A 45 11.58 -17.23 3.98
N LEU A 46 10.77 -16.53 4.77
CA LEU A 46 9.51 -15.94 4.31
C LEU A 46 9.75 -14.88 3.22
N ILE A 47 10.70 -13.96 3.44
CA ILE A 47 11.09 -12.93 2.47
C ILE A 47 11.60 -13.59 1.18
N THR A 48 12.45 -14.61 1.29
CA THR A 48 12.95 -15.37 0.13
C THR A 48 11.82 -16.00 -0.67
N ALA A 49 10.85 -16.63 0.00
CA ALA A 49 9.72 -17.27 -0.66
C ALA A 49 8.85 -16.24 -1.41
N ARG A 50 8.46 -15.15 -0.73
CA ARG A 50 7.65 -14.09 -1.35
C ARG A 50 8.38 -13.38 -2.49
N LEU A 51 9.68 -13.11 -2.34
CA LEU A 51 10.49 -12.50 -3.39
C LEU A 51 10.52 -13.36 -4.65
N LYS A 52 10.69 -14.69 -4.50
CA LYS A 52 10.67 -15.61 -5.64
C LYS A 52 9.32 -15.61 -6.36
N THR A 53 8.22 -15.48 -5.61
CA THR A 53 6.88 -15.29 -6.18
C THR A 53 6.85 -13.98 -6.98
N TYR A 54 7.12 -12.83 -6.35
CA TYR A 54 7.10 -11.51 -7.03
C TYR A 54 8.00 -11.43 -8.27
N TYR A 55 9.16 -12.07 -8.22
CA TYR A 55 10.11 -12.08 -9.33
C TYR A 55 9.56 -12.81 -10.56
N ARG A 56 8.74 -13.85 -10.35
CA ARG A 56 8.20 -14.73 -11.39
C ARG A 56 6.77 -14.39 -11.80
N THR A 57 5.96 -13.87 -10.88
CA THR A 57 4.57 -13.53 -11.14
C THR A 57 4.46 -12.21 -11.87
N TYR A 58 3.53 -12.14 -12.80
CA TYR A 58 3.12 -10.91 -13.45
C TYR A 58 2.64 -9.88 -12.41
N SER A 59 3.05 -8.62 -12.56
CA SER A 59 2.47 -7.53 -11.76
C SER A 59 1.24 -7.02 -12.50
N PRO A 60 0.02 -7.11 -11.94
CA PRO A 60 -1.22 -6.76 -12.62
C PRO A 60 -1.43 -5.27 -12.87
N ASP A 61 -0.39 -4.44 -12.89
CA ASP A 61 -0.55 -3.02 -13.23
C ASP A 61 -0.87 -2.90 -14.74
N PRO A 62 -2.14 -2.64 -15.13
CA PRO A 62 -2.56 -2.64 -16.52
C PRO A 62 -1.99 -1.44 -17.28
N ARG A 63 -1.42 -0.45 -16.58
CA ARG A 63 -1.12 0.87 -17.14
C ARG A 63 0.30 1.02 -17.69
N LYS A 64 1.23 0.10 -17.40
CA LYS A 64 2.65 0.35 -17.75
C LYS A 64 3.42 -0.81 -18.37
N TYR A 65 3.38 -2.05 -17.86
CA TYR A 65 4.17 -3.13 -18.44
C TYR A 65 3.56 -4.51 -18.21
N THR A 66 3.52 -5.32 -19.26
CA THR A 66 2.99 -6.68 -19.22
C THR A 66 4.06 -7.75 -18.92
N LEU A 67 5.16 -7.39 -18.24
CA LEU A 67 6.29 -8.28 -18.02
C LEU A 67 6.60 -8.43 -16.53
N SER A 68 6.83 -9.67 -16.10
CA SER A 68 7.44 -9.98 -14.81
C SER A 68 8.87 -9.47 -14.74
N THR A 69 9.40 -9.32 -13.51
CA THR A 69 10.81 -8.94 -13.32
C THR A 69 11.77 -9.96 -13.96
N TYR A 70 11.41 -11.24 -13.96
CA TYR A 70 12.17 -12.27 -14.68
C TYR A 70 12.14 -12.05 -16.20
N GLN A 71 10.99 -11.74 -16.78
CA GLN A 71 10.90 -11.44 -18.22
C GLN A 71 11.67 -10.17 -18.59
N LEU A 72 11.63 -9.12 -17.76
CA LEU A 72 12.46 -7.92 -17.97
C LEU A 72 13.95 -8.24 -17.93
N MET A 73 14.37 -9.15 -17.05
CA MET A 73 15.75 -9.64 -17.05
C MET A 73 16.10 -10.37 -18.35
N LEU A 74 15.23 -11.26 -18.83
CA LEU A 74 15.44 -11.96 -20.10
C LEU A 74 15.51 -10.99 -21.28
N PHE A 75 14.66 -9.97 -21.29
CA PHE A 75 14.68 -8.90 -22.29
C PHE A 75 16.00 -8.13 -22.28
N TYR A 76 16.53 -7.80 -21.08
CA TYR A 76 17.88 -7.25 -20.96
C TYR A 76 18.94 -8.19 -21.55
N CYS A 77 18.89 -9.48 -21.22
CA CYS A 77 19.87 -10.45 -21.73
C CYS A 77 19.86 -10.52 -23.26
N PHE A 78 18.67 -10.47 -23.85
CA PHE A 78 18.48 -10.44 -25.30
C PHE A 78 19.12 -9.18 -25.92
N ASN A 79 18.78 -8.00 -25.42
CA ASN A 79 19.31 -6.73 -25.95
C ASN A 79 20.84 -6.63 -25.79
N GLU A 80 21.38 -7.17 -24.70
CA GLU A 80 22.82 -7.23 -24.50
C GLU A 80 23.51 -8.20 -25.48
N ALA A 81 22.87 -9.33 -25.81
CA ALA A 81 23.37 -10.24 -26.85
C ALA A 81 23.36 -9.60 -28.24
N GLU A 82 22.27 -8.88 -28.58
CA GLU A 82 22.14 -8.11 -29.83
C GLU A 82 23.18 -7.01 -29.94
N PHE A 83 23.41 -6.25 -28.86
CA PHE A 83 24.48 -5.25 -28.79
C PHE A 83 25.85 -5.87 -29.10
N ARG A 84 26.17 -7.01 -28.48
CA ARG A 84 27.43 -7.72 -28.73
C ARG A 84 27.51 -8.28 -30.14
N ARG A 85 26.39 -8.74 -30.71
CA ARG A 85 26.29 -9.22 -32.10
C ARG A 85 26.58 -8.08 -33.08
N ALA A 86 25.88 -6.95 -32.93
CA ALA A 86 26.08 -5.75 -33.74
C ALA A 86 27.55 -5.27 -33.67
N LYS A 87 28.14 -5.22 -32.47
CA LYS A 87 29.54 -4.83 -32.29
C LYS A 87 30.51 -5.76 -33.03
N ARG A 88 30.25 -7.07 -33.04
CA ARG A 88 31.06 -8.06 -33.79
C ARG A 88 30.92 -7.89 -35.31
N LEU A 89 29.71 -7.64 -35.80
CA LEU A 89 29.41 -7.53 -37.23
C LEU A 89 29.96 -6.21 -37.81
N MET A 90 29.70 -5.10 -37.14
CA MET A 90 30.03 -3.77 -37.65
C MET A 90 31.49 -3.39 -37.42
N LYS A 91 32.13 -3.94 -36.38
CA LYS A 91 33.52 -3.62 -35.96
C LYS A 91 33.78 -2.13 -35.73
N ASP A 92 32.73 -1.33 -35.59
CA ASP A 92 32.76 0.10 -35.27
C ASP A 92 31.78 0.37 -34.12
N ASP A 93 32.32 0.81 -32.98
CA ASP A 93 31.56 1.13 -31.78
C ASP A 93 30.65 2.36 -31.96
N LYS A 94 30.89 3.16 -33.01
CA LYS A 94 30.09 4.35 -33.36
C LYS A 94 29.05 4.07 -34.44
N HIS A 95 29.00 2.85 -35.00
CA HIS A 95 27.99 2.51 -36.00
C HIS A 95 26.58 2.72 -35.42
N PRO A 96 25.63 3.32 -36.16
CA PRO A 96 24.30 3.63 -35.66
C PRO A 96 23.61 2.45 -34.98
N ASP A 97 23.68 1.25 -35.58
CA ASP A 97 23.09 0.03 -34.99
C ASP A 97 23.74 -0.36 -33.66
N VAL A 98 25.06 -0.23 -33.53
CA VAL A 98 25.77 -0.56 -32.28
C VAL A 98 25.36 0.41 -31.16
N VAL A 99 25.27 1.70 -31.49
CA VAL A 99 24.82 2.74 -30.55
C VAL A 99 23.36 2.51 -30.15
N CYS A 100 22.49 2.19 -31.11
CA CYS A 100 21.09 1.89 -30.89
C CYS A 100 20.90 0.68 -29.96
N GLN A 101 21.58 -0.44 -30.24
CA GLN A 101 21.49 -1.65 -29.41
C GLN A 101 22.07 -1.43 -28.00
N LYS A 102 23.15 -0.65 -27.87
CA LYS A 102 23.67 -0.25 -26.56
C LYS A 102 22.64 0.54 -25.76
N HIS A 103 21.92 1.45 -26.42
CA HIS A 103 20.87 2.24 -25.78
C HIS A 103 19.74 1.33 -25.27
N PHE A 104 19.25 0.39 -26.07
CA PHE A 104 18.24 -0.58 -25.63
C PHE A 104 18.71 -1.51 -24.51
N SER A 105 19.96 -2.01 -24.57
CA SER A 105 20.55 -2.79 -23.47
C SER A 105 20.56 -1.98 -22.16
N THR A 106 20.99 -0.72 -22.23
CA THR A 106 21.03 0.19 -21.06
C THR A 106 19.62 0.46 -20.51
N GLN A 107 18.65 0.79 -21.35
CA GLN A 107 17.28 1.03 -20.91
C GLN A 107 16.63 -0.23 -20.29
N SER A 108 16.90 -1.41 -20.86
CA SER A 108 16.33 -2.66 -20.36
C SER A 108 16.90 -3.09 -19.02
N ILE A 109 18.21 -2.90 -18.77
CA ILE A 109 18.78 -3.15 -17.43
C ILE A 109 18.26 -2.16 -16.38
N ASP A 110 18.13 -0.88 -16.74
CA ASP A 110 17.58 0.15 -15.84
C ASP A 110 16.11 -0.15 -15.49
N THR A 111 15.33 -0.57 -16.48
CA THR A 111 13.93 -0.99 -16.29
C THR A 111 13.87 -2.23 -15.39
N PHE A 112 14.64 -3.26 -15.68
CA PHE A 112 14.73 -4.47 -14.85
C PHE A 112 15.07 -4.10 -13.39
N TYR A 113 16.11 -3.30 -13.18
CA TYR A 113 16.60 -2.97 -11.84
C TYR A 113 15.61 -2.10 -11.06
N SER A 114 14.94 -1.16 -11.73
CA SER A 114 13.89 -0.33 -11.13
C SER A 114 12.70 -1.17 -10.68
N TYR A 115 12.24 -2.09 -11.54
CA TYR A 115 11.16 -3.02 -11.20
C TYR A 115 11.55 -3.97 -10.07
N PHE A 116 12.76 -4.53 -10.14
CA PHE A 116 13.28 -5.40 -9.08
C PHE A 116 13.31 -4.69 -7.72
N LYS A 117 13.83 -3.46 -7.68
CA LYS A 117 13.84 -2.63 -6.46
C LYS A 117 12.44 -2.31 -5.95
N LEU A 118 11.52 -1.94 -6.84
CA LEU A 118 10.15 -1.59 -6.48
C LEU A 118 9.41 -2.77 -5.87
N GLN A 119 9.53 -3.97 -6.46
CA GLN A 119 8.91 -5.18 -5.90
C GLN A 119 9.49 -5.53 -4.54
N TYR A 120 10.81 -5.38 -4.38
CA TYR A 120 11.46 -5.61 -3.09
C TYR A 120 10.97 -4.61 -2.04
N PHE A 121 10.90 -3.33 -2.41
CA PHE A 121 10.41 -2.26 -1.55
C PHE A 121 8.96 -2.52 -1.12
N ARG A 122 8.08 -2.89 -2.06
CA ARG A 122 6.69 -3.26 -1.76
C ARG A 122 6.63 -4.41 -0.75
N LEU A 123 7.40 -5.47 -0.97
CA LEU A 123 7.45 -6.63 -0.08
C LEU A 123 7.89 -6.26 1.34
N ILE A 124 9.00 -5.52 1.50
CA ILE A 124 9.51 -5.14 2.83
C ILE A 124 8.57 -4.16 3.54
N THR A 125 7.89 -3.27 2.80
CA THR A 125 6.86 -2.39 3.37
C THR A 125 5.67 -3.19 3.88
N GLN A 126 5.16 -4.16 3.11
CA GLN A 126 4.06 -5.02 3.54
C GLN A 126 4.41 -5.84 4.80
N LEU A 127 5.65 -6.31 4.91
CA LEU A 127 6.12 -7.07 6.08
C LEU A 127 6.46 -6.20 7.29
N SER A 128 6.64 -4.89 7.10
CA SER A 128 7.01 -3.96 8.16
C SER A 128 5.80 -3.56 9.00
N LYS A 129 5.93 -3.67 10.32
CA LYS A 129 4.87 -3.37 11.28
C LYS A 129 5.37 -2.34 12.30
N PRO A 130 4.69 -1.18 12.44
CA PRO A 130 5.10 -0.14 13.38
C PRO A 130 5.21 -0.63 14.82
N ASP A 131 4.34 -1.55 15.23
CA ASP A 131 4.26 -2.10 16.58
C ASP A 131 5.21 -3.27 16.86
N GLN A 132 5.95 -3.74 15.86
CA GLN A 132 6.89 -4.85 16.00
C GLN A 132 8.28 -4.52 15.48
N LYS A 133 8.40 -4.32 14.16
CA LYS A 133 9.68 -4.20 13.47
C LYS A 133 9.49 -3.72 12.03
N TYR A 134 10.41 -2.89 11.57
CA TYR A 134 10.58 -2.52 10.18
C TYR A 134 11.64 -3.36 9.49
N PHE A 135 11.42 -3.68 8.23
CA PHE A 135 12.39 -4.30 7.33
C PHE A 135 12.85 -3.30 6.27
N SER A 136 14.15 -3.27 6.00
CA SER A 136 14.76 -2.54 4.89
C SER A 136 15.64 -3.46 4.07
N VAL A 137 15.97 -3.07 2.83
CA VAL A 137 16.82 -3.87 1.95
C VAL A 137 17.92 -3.03 1.33
N ARG A 138 19.15 -3.53 1.31
CA ARG A 138 20.20 -3.02 0.43
C ARG A 138 20.50 -4.06 -0.64
N VAL A 139 20.35 -3.69 -1.90
CA VAL A 139 20.71 -4.56 -3.03
C VAL A 139 22.09 -4.16 -3.52
N ARG A 140 23.01 -5.12 -3.55
CA ARG A 140 24.36 -4.94 -4.09
C ARG A 140 24.72 -6.05 -5.08
N PRO A 141 25.63 -5.80 -6.03
CA PRO A 141 26.22 -6.88 -6.80
C PRO A 141 27.06 -7.79 -5.87
N ALA A 142 27.05 -9.09 -6.16
CA ALA A 142 28.00 -10.02 -5.60
C ALA A 142 29.41 -9.75 -6.16
N PRO A 143 30.48 -10.09 -5.42
CA PRO A 143 31.83 -10.00 -5.94
C PRO A 143 31.99 -10.82 -7.23
N VAL A 144 32.44 -10.17 -8.31
CA VAL A 144 32.74 -10.85 -9.57
C VAL A 144 34.08 -11.57 -9.42
N THR A 145 34.06 -12.90 -9.41
CA THR A 145 35.26 -13.72 -9.43
C THR A 145 35.71 -14.02 -10.86
N LYS A 146 36.98 -14.42 -11.07
CA LYS A 146 37.50 -14.83 -12.38
C LYS A 146 36.69 -15.96 -13.04
N PHE A 147 35.94 -16.74 -12.26
CA PHE A 147 35.14 -17.87 -12.71
C PHE A 147 33.66 -17.54 -12.93
N THR A 148 33.16 -16.47 -12.31
CA THR A 148 31.78 -16.01 -12.48
C THR A 148 31.74 -14.85 -13.46
N LYS A 149 31.40 -15.13 -14.72
CA LYS A 149 31.10 -14.09 -15.73
C LYS A 149 29.72 -13.45 -15.56
N ARG A 150 28.94 -13.95 -14.59
CA ARG A 150 27.58 -13.54 -14.27
C ARG A 150 27.59 -12.46 -13.19
N VAL A 151 26.76 -11.43 -13.35
CA VAL A 151 26.47 -10.47 -12.26
C VAL A 151 25.36 -11.08 -11.40
N ASP A 152 25.67 -11.41 -10.14
CA ASP A 152 24.66 -11.79 -9.17
C ASP A 152 24.27 -10.58 -8.31
N LEU A 153 23.01 -10.47 -7.93
CA LEU A 153 22.49 -9.51 -6.98
C LEU A 153 22.28 -10.21 -5.63
N ILE A 154 22.78 -9.58 -4.56
CA ILE A 154 22.57 -9.98 -3.17
C ILE A 154 21.72 -8.90 -2.51
N SER A 155 20.61 -9.34 -1.92
CA SER A 155 19.72 -8.48 -1.13
C SER A 155 20.02 -8.68 0.35
N GLU A 156 20.57 -7.65 0.99
CA GLU A 156 20.84 -7.63 2.41
C GLU A 156 19.64 -7.03 3.15
N VAL A 157 19.00 -7.82 4.00
CA VAL A 157 17.79 -7.42 4.74
C VAL A 157 18.18 -6.93 6.13
N TYR A 158 17.74 -5.73 6.48
CA TYR A 158 17.91 -5.14 7.80
C TYR A 158 16.61 -5.24 8.58
N GLY A 159 16.69 -5.61 9.86
CA GLY A 159 15.59 -5.48 10.80
C GLY A 159 15.81 -4.29 11.74
N SER A 160 14.78 -3.51 12.02
CA SER A 160 14.81 -2.42 12.99
C SER A 160 13.62 -2.52 13.94
N PRO A 161 13.82 -2.81 15.24
CA PRO A 161 12.72 -3.03 16.18
C PRO A 161 11.85 -1.77 16.33
N ALA A 162 10.61 -1.97 16.77
CA ALA A 162 9.68 -0.87 17.02
C ALA A 162 10.24 0.13 18.05
N HIS A 163 10.17 1.42 17.71
CA HIS A 163 10.53 2.50 18.62
C HIS A 163 9.30 2.91 19.43
N VAL A 164 9.17 2.38 20.63
CA VAL A 164 8.03 2.62 21.54
C VAL A 164 8.26 3.87 22.38
N ARG A 165 7.23 4.70 22.54
CA ARG A 165 7.21 5.83 23.46
C ARG A 165 5.89 5.88 24.21
N MET A 166 5.95 6.21 25.50
CA MET A 166 4.75 6.43 26.33
C MET A 166 4.28 7.88 26.22
N PHE A 167 3.00 8.06 25.92
CA PHE A 167 2.32 9.36 25.90
C PHE A 167 1.30 9.43 27.03
N VAL A 168 1.18 10.59 27.67
CA VAL A 168 0.14 10.84 28.70
C VAL A 168 -1.05 11.51 28.01
N LEU A 169 -2.17 10.80 27.93
CA LEU A 169 -3.42 11.28 27.35
C LEU A 169 -4.54 11.16 28.38
N ASN A 170 -5.17 12.29 28.74
CA ASN A 170 -6.22 12.35 29.77
C ASN A 170 -5.78 11.64 31.09
N GLY A 171 -4.54 11.89 31.53
CA GLY A 171 -3.97 11.26 32.73
C GLY A 171 -3.47 9.82 32.56
N HIS A 172 -3.81 9.13 31.46
CA HIS A 172 -3.40 7.75 31.23
C HIS A 172 -2.16 7.65 30.35
N LYS A 173 -1.19 6.83 30.77
CA LYS A 173 -0.03 6.47 29.94
C LYS A 173 -0.44 5.45 28.88
N ARG A 174 -0.22 5.77 27.61
CA ARG A 174 -0.52 4.89 26.48
C ARG A 174 0.72 4.73 25.59
N PRO A 175 1.06 3.50 25.16
CA PRO A 175 2.16 3.30 24.23
C PRO A 175 1.78 3.82 22.83
N ALA A 176 2.78 4.31 22.13
CA ALA A 176 2.71 4.61 20.71
C ALA A 176 4.05 4.27 20.05
N PHE A 177 4.01 3.98 18.76
CA PHE A 177 5.14 3.52 17.98
C PHE A 177 5.54 4.58 16.97
N ARG A 178 6.84 4.87 16.87
CA ARG A 178 7.35 5.81 15.89
C ARG A 178 7.11 5.26 14.49
N LEU A 179 6.51 6.06 13.61
CA LEU A 179 6.32 5.69 12.23
C LEU A 179 7.64 5.86 11.46
N GLY A 180 8.00 4.81 10.73
CA GLY A 180 9.12 4.80 9.80
C GLY A 180 8.70 4.23 8.45
N GLN A 181 9.59 4.37 7.49
CA GLN A 181 9.50 3.75 6.17
C GLN A 181 10.74 2.90 5.90
N PRO A 182 10.58 1.80 5.16
CA PRO A 182 11.72 1.07 4.62
C PRO A 182 12.61 2.00 3.78
N SER A 183 13.90 1.73 3.77
CA SER A 183 14.85 2.46 2.93
C SER A 183 15.73 1.49 2.17
N THR A 184 16.26 1.94 1.03
CA THR A 184 17.25 1.17 0.27
C THR A 184 18.68 1.53 0.64
N ILE A 185 18.85 2.54 1.50
CA ILE A 185 20.13 3.13 1.88
C ILE A 185 20.35 2.99 3.39
N LYS A 186 19.30 3.24 4.19
CA LYS A 186 19.35 3.22 5.66
C LYS A 186 18.56 2.02 6.22
N PRO A 187 18.81 1.60 7.47
CA PRO A 187 18.03 0.54 8.11
C PRO A 187 16.54 0.88 8.26
N VAL A 188 16.20 2.14 8.56
CA VAL A 188 14.83 2.72 8.55
C VAL A 188 14.97 4.22 8.35
N GLU A 189 14.04 4.83 7.62
CA GLU A 189 13.85 6.28 7.62
C GLU A 189 12.64 6.64 8.47
N TRP A 190 12.86 7.44 9.50
CA TRP A 190 11.78 7.82 10.40
C TRP A 190 10.98 8.99 9.83
N ILE A 191 9.65 8.87 9.87
CA ILE A 191 8.74 9.85 9.31
C ILE A 191 8.66 11.06 10.26
N SER A 192 8.67 12.25 9.65
CA SER A 192 8.47 13.53 10.31
C SER A 192 7.51 14.41 9.51
N VAL A 193 6.78 15.28 10.21
CA VAL A 193 5.86 16.26 9.62
C VAL A 193 6.44 17.65 9.82
N ASP A 194 6.37 18.48 8.79
CA ASP A 194 6.73 19.89 8.90
C ASP A 194 5.73 20.63 9.79
N ALA A 195 6.22 21.49 10.68
CA ALA A 195 5.40 22.23 11.63
C ALA A 195 4.35 23.10 10.93
N SER A 196 4.63 23.61 9.73
CA SER A 196 3.68 24.42 8.94
C SER A 196 2.40 23.66 8.59
N VAL A 197 2.47 22.33 8.45
CA VAL A 197 1.31 21.47 8.15
C VAL A 197 0.33 21.39 9.33
N LEU A 198 0.79 21.69 10.55
CA LEU A 198 -0.01 21.60 11.77
C LEU A 198 -0.84 22.88 12.03
N GLY A 199 -0.52 23.97 11.33
CA GLY A 199 -1.19 25.26 11.52
C GLY A 199 -1.22 25.71 12.98
N SER A 200 -2.38 26.22 13.43
CA SER A 200 -2.57 26.70 14.80
C SER A 200 -2.56 25.59 15.87
N ALA A 201 -2.56 24.32 15.49
CA ALA A 201 -2.48 23.21 16.43
C ALA A 201 -1.07 23.00 17.01
N TYR A 202 -0.06 23.72 16.50
CA TYR A 202 1.30 23.71 17.02
C TYR A 202 1.83 25.12 17.26
N SER A 203 2.30 25.37 18.48
CA SER A 203 2.90 26.65 18.90
C SER A 203 4.36 26.53 19.34
N GLY A 204 4.98 25.37 19.12
CA GLY A 204 6.38 25.15 19.48
C GLY A 204 7.36 25.64 18.42
N THR A 205 8.66 25.50 18.70
CA THR A 205 9.74 26.07 17.87
C THR A 205 10.40 25.07 16.92
N ARG A 206 10.00 23.79 16.95
CA ARG A 206 10.66 22.78 16.11
C ARG A 206 10.15 22.87 14.67
N PRO A 207 11.02 22.90 13.65
CA PRO A 207 10.59 22.95 12.27
C PRO A 207 9.93 21.64 11.82
N GLN A 208 10.29 20.52 12.43
CA GLN A 208 9.74 19.20 12.11
C GLN A 208 9.46 18.40 13.38
N LEU A 209 8.37 17.63 13.35
CA LEU A 209 7.91 16.80 14.46
C LEU A 209 7.94 15.33 14.05
N GLU A 210 8.44 14.50 14.94
CA GLU A 210 8.38 13.04 14.80
C GLU A 210 6.93 12.56 14.84
N VAL A 211 6.62 11.53 14.05
CA VAL A 211 5.28 10.95 13.96
C VAL A 211 5.21 9.62 14.70
N TYR A 212 4.16 9.46 15.50
CA TYR A 212 3.87 8.24 16.25
C TYR A 212 2.43 7.78 16.00
N ILE A 213 2.18 6.48 16.12
CA ILE A 213 0.85 5.87 16.01
C ILE A 213 0.54 5.00 17.23
N GLN A 214 -0.67 5.09 17.75
CA GLN A 214 -1.12 4.23 18.86
C GLN A 214 -1.55 2.85 18.38
N SER A 215 -1.39 1.84 19.23
CA SER A 215 -1.91 0.47 18.97
C SER A 215 -3.41 0.46 18.68
N HIS A 216 -4.17 1.40 19.27
CA HIS A 216 -5.60 1.55 19.01
C HIS A 216 -5.87 1.94 17.55
N ALA A 217 -5.12 2.88 16.98
CA ALA A 217 -5.26 3.26 15.58
C ALA A 217 -4.98 2.09 14.63
N LEU A 218 -3.88 1.35 14.86
CA LEU A 218 -3.53 0.17 14.07
C LEU A 218 -4.62 -0.91 14.13
N ARG A 219 -5.18 -1.15 15.32
CA ARG A 219 -6.31 -2.09 15.49
C ARG A 219 -7.54 -1.61 14.73
N ARG A 220 -7.92 -0.33 14.86
CA ARG A 220 -9.07 0.24 14.14
C ARG A 220 -8.90 0.16 12.63
N MET A 221 -7.70 0.38 12.10
CA MET A 221 -7.45 0.17 10.68
C MET A 221 -7.74 -1.28 10.27
N ARG A 222 -7.20 -2.27 10.97
CA ARG A 222 -7.47 -3.69 10.67
C ARG A 222 -8.95 -4.07 10.75
N GLU A 223 -9.68 -3.54 11.72
CA GLU A 223 -11.13 -3.80 11.88
C GLU A 223 -11.99 -3.22 10.76
N ARG A 224 -11.55 -2.08 10.18
CA ARG A 224 -12.34 -1.28 9.24
C ARG A 224 -11.91 -1.50 7.78
N LEU A 225 -10.67 -1.92 7.57
CA LEU A 225 -10.11 -2.32 6.28
C LEU A 225 -10.16 -3.84 6.14
N ASP A 226 -11.33 -4.41 6.40
CA ASP A 226 -11.52 -5.85 6.60
C ASP A 226 -11.38 -6.71 5.35
N LEU A 227 -11.27 -6.07 4.17
CA LEU A 227 -10.88 -6.71 2.91
C LEU A 227 -9.36 -6.74 2.67
N LEU A 228 -8.57 -6.05 3.49
CA LEU A 228 -7.13 -5.97 3.33
C LEU A 228 -6.44 -6.93 4.30
N ASP A 229 -5.54 -7.75 3.75
CA ASP A 229 -4.62 -8.50 4.59
C ASP A 229 -3.68 -7.55 5.34
N GLU A 230 -3.00 -8.07 6.35
CA GLU A 230 -2.10 -7.25 7.18
C GLU A 230 -1.00 -6.56 6.36
N GLY A 231 -0.53 -7.21 5.30
CA GLY A 231 0.49 -6.64 4.40
C GLY A 231 -0.04 -5.43 3.63
N ALA A 232 -1.25 -5.52 3.08
CA ALA A 232 -1.92 -4.45 2.38
C ALA A 232 -2.25 -3.28 3.31
N VAL A 233 -2.67 -3.53 4.56
CA VAL A 233 -2.88 -2.49 5.57
C VAL A 233 -1.56 -1.76 5.88
N ASN A 234 -0.45 -2.48 6.06
CA ASN A 234 0.86 -1.87 6.30
C ASN A 234 1.34 -1.02 5.12
N TYR A 235 1.13 -1.52 3.89
CA TYR A 235 1.48 -0.79 2.68
C TYR A 235 0.62 0.48 2.52
N ALA A 236 -0.69 0.40 2.73
CA ALA A 236 -1.56 1.56 2.71
C ALA A 236 -1.20 2.57 3.81
N LEU A 237 -0.83 2.12 5.01
CA LEU A 237 -0.35 3.00 6.07
C LEU A 237 0.91 3.77 5.62
N TRP A 238 1.87 3.09 5.00
CA TRP A 238 3.05 3.73 4.44
C TRP A 238 2.69 4.74 3.34
N GLU A 239 1.88 4.36 2.35
CA GLU A 239 1.49 5.27 1.25
C GLU A 239 0.86 6.56 1.77
N ASN A 240 0.05 6.49 2.82
CA ASN A 240 -0.61 7.66 3.38
C ASN A 240 0.27 8.49 4.35
N THR A 241 1.37 7.93 4.85
CA THR A 241 2.17 8.60 5.90
C THR A 241 3.59 8.95 5.49
N HIS A 242 4.13 8.34 4.43
CA HIS A 242 5.50 8.59 3.98
C HIS A 242 5.75 10.05 3.58
N THR A 243 4.71 10.73 3.09
CA THR A 243 4.75 12.14 2.69
C THR A 243 3.48 12.85 3.17
N ILE A 244 3.52 13.38 4.39
CA ILE A 244 2.41 14.15 4.96
C ILE A 244 2.60 15.63 4.63
N THR A 245 1.84 16.12 3.65
CA THR A 245 1.91 17.53 3.19
C THR A 245 0.72 18.37 3.65
N LYS A 246 -0.37 17.73 4.08
CA LYS A 246 -1.60 18.40 4.50
C LYS A 246 -2.32 17.62 5.58
N LEU A 247 -2.92 18.36 6.52
CA LEU A 247 -3.91 17.86 7.47
C LEU A 247 -5.17 18.73 7.36
N GLU A 248 -6.33 18.11 7.50
CA GLU A 248 -7.62 18.80 7.55
C GLU A 248 -7.94 19.17 9.00
N HIS A 249 -8.35 20.42 9.23
CA HIS A 249 -8.83 20.86 10.53
C HIS A 249 -10.35 20.71 10.57
N TYR A 250 -10.85 19.82 11.43
CA TYR A 250 -12.28 19.56 11.56
C TYR A 250 -12.67 19.30 13.01
N ASN A 251 -13.66 20.01 13.55
CA ASN A 251 -14.14 19.85 14.94
C ASN A 251 -13.02 19.78 15.99
N ARG A 252 -12.00 20.63 15.86
CA ARG A 252 -10.78 20.70 16.71
C ARG A 252 -9.81 19.51 16.54
N TYR A 253 -10.07 18.60 15.64
CA TYR A 253 -9.18 17.51 15.26
C TYR A 253 -8.31 17.88 14.08
N LEU A 254 -7.10 17.33 14.05
CA LEU A 254 -6.28 17.24 12.86
C LEU A 254 -6.55 15.89 12.21
N LEU A 255 -6.98 15.89 10.97
CA LEU A 255 -7.31 14.68 10.23
C LEU A 255 -6.35 14.51 9.06
N LEU A 256 -5.71 13.35 8.97
CA LEU A 256 -4.98 12.95 7.77
C LEU A 256 -5.93 12.10 6.91
N PRO A 257 -6.35 12.59 5.72
CA PRO A 257 -7.11 11.76 4.79
C PRO A 257 -6.35 10.48 4.51
N PHE A 258 -7.06 9.36 4.61
CA PHE A 258 -6.50 8.03 4.38
C PHE A 258 -7.16 7.44 3.14
N LYS A 259 -6.32 7.09 2.17
CA LYS A 259 -6.72 6.57 0.87
C LYS A 259 -6.29 5.13 0.68
N VAL A 260 -7.08 4.38 -0.06
CA VAL A 260 -6.69 3.07 -0.59
C VAL A 260 -6.85 3.14 -2.11
N PHE A 261 -5.77 2.79 -2.82
CA PHE A 261 -5.57 3.15 -4.23
C PHE A 261 -5.60 4.68 -4.40
N ASP A 262 -6.75 5.25 -4.76
CA ASP A 262 -6.94 6.70 -4.91
C ASP A 262 -8.21 7.20 -4.20
N VAL A 263 -8.97 6.30 -3.58
CA VAL A 263 -10.26 6.57 -2.96
C VAL A 263 -10.05 6.88 -1.49
N LYS A 264 -10.60 7.99 -1.00
CA LYS A 264 -10.58 8.35 0.42
C LYS A 264 -11.58 7.47 1.17
N ILE A 265 -11.06 6.71 2.13
CA ILE A 265 -11.86 5.73 2.88
C ILE A 265 -12.00 6.09 4.36
N GLY A 266 -11.26 7.09 4.83
CA GLY A 266 -11.30 7.51 6.22
C GLY A 266 -10.19 8.47 6.57
N TYR A 267 -9.89 8.54 7.86
CA TYR A 267 -8.98 9.50 8.44
C TYR A 267 -8.16 8.90 9.58
N LEU A 268 -6.86 9.22 9.61
CA LEU A 268 -6.06 9.09 10.82
C LEU A 268 -6.20 10.36 11.65
N VAL A 269 -6.69 10.23 12.89
CA VAL A 269 -6.89 11.36 13.80
C VAL A 269 -5.57 11.68 14.50
N ALA A 270 -5.03 12.86 14.21
CA ALA A 270 -3.79 13.36 14.77
C ALA A 270 -4.02 14.35 15.93
N SER A 271 -3.03 14.41 16.80
CA SER A 271 -2.90 15.44 17.83
C SER A 271 -1.43 15.74 18.07
N VAL A 272 -1.11 16.98 18.46
CA VAL A 272 0.25 17.33 18.85
C VAL A 272 0.40 17.14 20.36
N VAL A 273 1.27 16.23 20.78
CA VAL A 273 1.50 15.89 22.19
C VAL A 273 3.01 15.83 22.43
N GLN A 274 3.50 16.60 23.40
CA GLN A 274 4.95 16.64 23.74
C GLN A 274 5.87 16.90 22.52
N ASN A 275 5.52 17.90 21.69
CA ASN A 275 6.25 18.25 20.46
C ASN A 275 6.39 17.08 19.46
N LYS A 276 5.35 16.24 19.35
CA LYS A 276 5.25 15.10 18.42
C LYS A 276 3.85 15.03 17.84
N VAL A 277 3.74 14.52 16.62
CA VAL A 277 2.46 14.17 16.03
C VAL A 277 2.09 12.76 16.46
N LEU A 278 0.91 12.59 17.03
CA LEU A 278 0.39 11.31 17.50
C LEU A 278 -0.93 10.98 16.80
N PHE A 279 -0.94 9.91 15.99
CA PHE A 279 -2.15 9.30 15.46
C PHE A 279 -2.80 8.42 16.51
N ARG A 280 -3.99 8.82 16.97
CA ARG A 280 -4.68 8.24 18.13
C ARG A 280 -5.65 7.13 17.75
N THR A 281 -6.35 7.32 16.64
CA THR A 281 -7.32 6.36 16.11
C THR A 281 -7.40 6.49 14.60
N PHE A 282 -8.00 5.49 13.97
CA PHE A 282 -8.50 5.55 12.60
C PHE A 282 -10.02 5.66 12.64
N LEU A 283 -10.58 6.59 11.87
CA LEU A 283 -12.01 6.73 11.66
C LEU A 283 -12.32 6.38 10.21
N PHE A 284 -13.24 5.45 10.00
CA PHE A 284 -13.78 5.22 8.66
C PHE A 284 -14.61 6.45 8.25
N VAL A 285 -14.73 6.72 6.96
CA VAL A 285 -15.32 7.97 6.43
C VAL A 285 -16.79 8.18 6.80
N THR A 286 -17.51 7.13 7.19
CA THR A 286 -18.90 7.23 7.71
C THR A 286 -18.99 7.49 9.21
N HIS A 287 -17.88 7.47 9.94
CA HIS A 287 -17.89 7.62 11.38
C HIS A 287 -18.19 9.08 11.79
N ASN A 288 -19.06 9.28 12.78
CA ASN A 288 -19.36 10.59 13.36
C ASN A 288 -18.05 11.25 13.87
N CYS A 289 -17.84 12.54 13.69
CA CYS A 289 -16.54 13.25 13.80
C CYS A 289 -15.65 13.20 12.55
N THR A 290 -16.15 12.67 11.43
CA THR A 290 -15.59 12.94 10.09
C THR A 290 -16.51 13.92 9.36
N PRO A 291 -15.99 14.74 8.43
CA PRO A 291 -16.82 15.67 7.66
C PRO A 291 -17.99 14.98 6.95
N GLU A 292 -17.73 13.83 6.32
CA GLU A 292 -18.73 13.05 5.60
C GLU A 292 -19.68 12.31 6.53
N GLY A 293 -19.17 11.71 7.62
CA GLY A 293 -20.01 11.04 8.62
C GLY A 293 -20.99 12.01 9.31
N ASP A 294 -20.55 13.22 9.67
CA ASP A 294 -21.42 14.24 10.25
C ASP A 294 -22.47 14.76 9.24
N ARG A 295 -22.12 14.75 7.94
CA ARG A 295 -23.08 15.08 6.87
C ARG A 295 -24.09 13.97 6.66
N LEU A 296 -23.64 12.71 6.66
CA LEU A 296 -24.48 11.52 6.58
C LEU A 296 -25.50 11.48 7.72
N GLN A 297 -25.05 11.74 8.95
CA GLN A 297 -25.92 11.83 10.13
C GLN A 297 -26.99 12.91 9.95
N LYS A 298 -26.65 14.10 9.44
CA LYS A 298 -27.62 15.18 9.21
C LYS A 298 -28.68 14.82 8.15
N LEU A 299 -28.30 14.03 7.15
CA LEU A 299 -29.21 13.62 6.08
C LEU A 299 -30.13 12.45 6.48
N THR A 300 -29.67 11.59 7.39
CA THR A 300 -30.35 10.30 7.69
C THR A 300 -30.87 10.16 9.11
N GLY A 301 -30.37 10.96 10.05
CA GLY A 301 -30.55 10.75 11.48
C GLY A 301 -29.66 9.65 12.08
N LEU A 302 -28.86 8.93 11.27
CA LEU A 302 -28.07 7.79 11.75
C LEU A 302 -27.11 8.18 12.88
N GLU A 303 -27.24 7.48 14.00
CA GLU A 303 -26.32 7.61 15.11
C GLU A 303 -25.16 6.60 15.00
N LYS A 304 -24.18 6.77 15.88
CA LYS A 304 -22.97 5.93 15.92
C LYS A 304 -23.30 4.43 16.08
N HIS A 305 -24.35 4.12 16.84
CA HIS A 305 -24.79 2.75 17.08
C HIS A 305 -25.31 2.12 15.79
N ASP A 306 -26.06 2.89 15.00
CA ASP A 306 -26.59 2.45 13.70
C ASP A 306 -25.48 2.20 12.70
N VAL A 307 -24.51 3.11 12.59
CA VAL A 307 -23.34 2.96 11.71
C VAL A 307 -22.60 1.64 11.97
N THR A 308 -22.46 1.29 13.25
CA THR A 308 -21.81 0.05 13.68
C THR A 308 -22.71 -1.18 13.45
N TYR A 309 -24.00 -1.06 13.75
CA TYR A 309 -25.01 -2.11 13.60
C TYR A 309 -25.16 -2.53 12.13
N TRP A 310 -25.30 -1.54 11.24
CA TRP A 310 -25.39 -1.74 9.79
C TRP A 310 -24.05 -2.03 9.12
N ARG A 311 -22.94 -1.96 9.88
CA ARG A 311 -21.57 -2.20 9.40
C ARG A 311 -21.17 -1.31 8.22
N ILE A 312 -21.74 -0.11 8.11
CA ILE A 312 -21.35 0.89 7.10
C ILE A 312 -20.06 1.62 7.48
N ASP A 313 -19.35 1.13 8.49
CA ASP A 313 -18.01 1.56 8.90
C ASP A 313 -16.91 0.61 8.41
N ARG A 314 -17.18 -0.23 7.40
CA ARG A 314 -16.23 -1.23 6.89
C ARG A 314 -16.03 -1.13 5.39
N LEU A 315 -14.82 -1.42 4.94
CA LEU A 315 -14.44 -1.40 3.53
C LEU A 315 -15.26 -2.41 2.72
N SER A 316 -15.50 -3.61 3.26
CA SER A 316 -16.29 -4.65 2.59
C SER A 316 -17.69 -4.21 2.18
N THR A 317 -18.30 -3.32 2.96
CA THR A 317 -19.69 -2.88 2.76
C THR A 317 -19.84 -2.10 1.47
N PHE A 318 -18.85 -1.28 1.12
CA PHE A 318 -18.87 -0.45 -0.09
C PHE A 318 -18.44 -1.22 -1.34
N VAL A 319 -17.52 -2.19 -1.21
CA VAL A 319 -17.12 -3.04 -2.33
C VAL A 319 -18.26 -3.95 -2.81
N LYS A 320 -19.17 -4.34 -1.90
CA LYS A 320 -20.34 -5.18 -2.20
C LYS A 320 -21.60 -4.39 -2.55
N LEU A 321 -21.54 -3.07 -2.54
CA LEU A 321 -22.72 -2.24 -2.74
C LEU A 321 -23.20 -2.38 -4.19
N ASP A 322 -24.43 -2.89 -4.35
CA ASP A 322 -25.10 -3.01 -5.63
C ASP A 322 -25.88 -1.73 -5.93
N GLU A 323 -25.35 -0.93 -6.86
CA GLU A 323 -25.94 0.35 -7.26
C GLU A 323 -27.31 0.20 -7.92
N GLU A 324 -27.53 -0.87 -8.68
CA GLU A 324 -28.81 -1.13 -9.35
C GLU A 324 -29.89 -1.47 -8.32
N LYS A 325 -29.49 -2.17 -7.25
CA LYS A 325 -30.39 -2.58 -6.17
C LYS A 325 -30.71 -1.46 -5.18
N TYR A 326 -29.80 -0.51 -4.95
CA TYR A 326 -29.97 0.54 -3.93
C TYR A 326 -29.71 1.98 -4.44
N PRO A 327 -30.40 2.45 -5.49
CA PRO A 327 -30.13 3.75 -6.12
C PRO A 327 -30.34 4.94 -5.15
N ASP A 328 -31.32 4.89 -4.25
CA ASP A 328 -31.55 5.94 -3.26
C ASP A 328 -30.41 6.04 -2.24
N LEU A 329 -29.82 4.90 -1.85
CA LEU A 329 -28.69 4.86 -0.91
C LEU A 329 -27.42 5.44 -1.55
N ILE A 330 -27.21 5.17 -2.84
CA ILE A 330 -26.11 5.76 -3.62
C ILE A 330 -26.24 7.28 -3.68
N ARG A 331 -27.42 7.79 -4.04
CA ARG A 331 -27.67 9.25 -4.06
C ARG A 331 -27.37 9.88 -2.69
N LEU A 332 -27.80 9.22 -1.62
CA LEU A 332 -27.55 9.70 -0.27
C LEU A 332 -26.06 9.70 0.10
N PHE A 333 -25.30 8.68 -0.33
CA PHE A 333 -23.86 8.65 -0.19
C PHE A 333 -23.17 9.76 -1.00
N ASP A 334 -23.60 10.03 -2.23
CA ASP A 334 -23.09 11.14 -3.03
C ASP A 334 -23.31 12.49 -2.35
N GLU A 335 -24.53 12.73 -1.84
CA GLU A 335 -24.87 13.95 -1.10
C GLU A 335 -24.05 14.11 0.19
N ALA A 336 -23.71 12.99 0.84
CA ALA A 336 -22.84 12.96 2.01
C ALA A 336 -21.34 13.16 1.67
N GLY A 337 -20.95 13.12 0.40
CA GLY A 337 -19.56 13.20 -0.06
C GLY A 337 -18.81 11.86 -0.06
N LEU A 338 -19.55 10.75 -0.12
CA LEU A 338 -19.07 9.37 -0.07
C LEU A 338 -19.07 8.67 -1.44
N GLY A 339 -19.44 9.37 -2.52
CA GLY A 339 -19.61 8.78 -3.85
C GLY A 339 -18.39 8.03 -4.38
N ASP A 340 -17.19 8.54 -4.10
CA ASP A 340 -15.94 7.91 -4.56
C ASP A 340 -15.76 6.47 -4.02
N LEU A 341 -16.43 6.09 -2.93
CA LEU A 341 -16.36 4.73 -2.36
C LEU A 341 -16.89 3.67 -3.34
N VAL A 342 -17.81 4.05 -4.23
CA VAL A 342 -18.37 3.15 -5.24
C VAL A 342 -17.27 2.64 -6.20
N HIS A 343 -16.27 3.46 -6.49
CA HIS A 343 -15.13 3.08 -7.36
C HIS A 343 -14.22 2.01 -6.74
N LEU A 344 -14.44 1.63 -5.48
CA LEU A 344 -13.70 0.53 -4.86
C LEU A 344 -14.05 -0.82 -5.51
N LYS A 345 -15.28 -1.02 -6.00
CA LYS A 345 -15.68 -2.28 -6.67
C LYS A 345 -14.85 -2.60 -7.91
N GLU A 346 -14.29 -1.57 -8.54
CA GLU A 346 -13.46 -1.67 -9.75
C GLU A 346 -12.00 -2.03 -9.42
N LYS A 347 -11.65 -2.12 -8.14
CA LYS A 347 -10.28 -2.42 -7.69
C LYS A 347 -10.15 -3.91 -7.36
N ASN A 348 -9.00 -4.47 -7.70
CA ASN A 348 -8.68 -5.86 -7.40
C ASN A 348 -8.34 -6.02 -5.92
N PHE A 349 -9.32 -6.42 -5.12
CA PHE A 349 -9.13 -6.94 -3.77
C PHE A 349 -8.98 -8.47 -3.81
N ASP A 350 -8.29 -9.04 -2.84
CA ASP A 350 -8.19 -10.50 -2.66
C ASP A 350 -9.34 -10.92 -1.72
N ILE A 351 -10.44 -11.39 -2.29
CA ILE A 351 -11.75 -11.46 -1.64
C ILE A 351 -12.03 -12.89 -1.12
N ASP A 352 -11.27 -13.35 -0.11
CA ASP A 352 -11.45 -14.70 0.46
C ASP A 352 -11.85 -14.73 1.95
N ALA A 353 -11.95 -13.59 2.62
CA ALA A 353 -12.40 -13.51 4.02
C ALA A 353 -13.34 -12.33 4.22
N LEU A 354 -14.65 -12.58 4.29
CA LEU A 354 -15.65 -11.51 4.31
C LEU A 354 -16.72 -11.73 5.37
N GLN A 355 -17.05 -10.66 6.09
CA GLN A 355 -18.29 -10.55 6.84
C GLN A 355 -19.36 -9.88 5.95
N GLU A 356 -20.63 -10.30 6.07
CA GLU A 356 -21.73 -9.72 5.30
C GLU A 356 -22.32 -8.50 6.02
N ALA A 357 -22.63 -7.46 5.24
CA ALA A 357 -23.36 -6.27 5.71
C ALA A 357 -24.84 -6.41 5.34
N ASN A 358 -25.76 -6.04 6.23
CA ASN A 358 -27.20 -6.12 5.99
C ASN A 358 -27.70 -4.84 5.30
N LEU A 359 -27.37 -4.68 4.02
CA LEU A 359 -27.75 -3.50 3.22
C LEU A 359 -29.26 -3.40 2.96
N ASN A 360 -29.98 -4.52 2.91
CA ASN A 360 -31.45 -4.53 2.79
C ASN A 360 -32.09 -3.84 3.99
N GLY A 361 -31.74 -4.25 5.21
CA GLY A 361 -32.30 -3.68 6.43
C GLY A 361 -31.97 -2.19 6.58
N LEU A 362 -30.75 -1.78 6.20
CA LEU A 362 -30.38 -0.37 6.20
C LEU A 362 -31.24 0.45 5.22
N ALA A 363 -31.44 -0.05 3.99
CA ALA A 363 -32.23 0.64 2.99
C ALA A 363 -33.71 0.77 3.42
N GLU A 364 -34.27 -0.26 4.07
CA GLU A 364 -35.61 -0.20 4.64
C GLU A 364 -35.70 0.80 5.81
N TYR A 365 -34.73 0.77 6.73
CA TYR A 365 -34.66 1.71 7.86
C TYR A 365 -34.65 3.16 7.38
N LEU A 366 -33.82 3.48 6.39
CA LEU A 366 -33.72 4.84 5.83
C LEU A 366 -35.00 5.27 5.09
N LYS A 367 -35.73 4.33 4.48
CA LYS A 367 -37.05 4.63 3.90
C LYS A 367 -38.10 4.93 4.95
N ARG A 368 -38.03 4.25 6.10
CA ARG A 368 -38.93 4.46 7.25
C ARG A 368 -38.65 5.77 7.98
N SER A 369 -37.37 6.12 8.18
CA SER A 369 -37.01 7.39 8.84
C SER A 369 -37.41 8.63 8.04
N GLN A 370 -37.60 8.49 6.72
CA GLN A 370 -38.13 9.53 5.86
C GLN A 370 -39.68 9.65 5.86
N SER A 371 -40.43 8.69 6.43
CA SER A 371 -41.88 8.58 6.25
C SER A 371 -42.80 8.84 7.45
N SER A 372 -42.34 8.93 8.70
CA SER A 372 -42.95 9.70 9.83
C SER A 372 -42.44 9.27 11.22
N PRO A 373 -42.49 10.13 12.26
CA PRO A 373 -41.97 9.85 13.62
C PRO A 373 -42.81 8.88 14.48
N GLU A 374 -44.01 8.49 14.05
CA GLU A 374 -44.97 7.74 14.89
C GLU A 374 -44.78 6.21 14.86
N VAL A 375 -43.90 5.69 13.99
CA VAL A 375 -43.68 4.24 13.83
C VAL A 375 -42.58 3.69 14.76
N GLU A 376 -41.67 4.54 15.25
CA GLU A 376 -40.54 4.13 16.09
C GLU A 376 -40.95 3.61 17.47
N GLU A 377 -42.04 4.11 18.07
CA GLU A 377 -42.46 3.72 19.43
C GLU A 377 -43.14 2.34 19.45
N GLN A 378 -43.90 2.00 18.40
CA GLN A 378 -44.60 0.71 18.29
C GLN A 378 -43.67 -0.45 17.91
N GLU A 379 -42.66 -0.21 17.07
CA GLU A 379 -41.70 -1.25 16.67
C GLU A 379 -40.65 -1.54 17.75
N TRP A 380 -40.28 -0.54 18.58
CA TRP A 380 -39.43 -0.76 19.76
C TRP A 380 -40.18 -1.61 20.81
N GLU A 381 -41.45 -1.32 21.10
CA GLU A 381 -42.22 -2.15 22.04
C GLU A 381 -42.44 -3.59 21.53
N ALA A 382 -42.58 -3.78 20.22
CA ALA A 382 -42.68 -5.12 19.63
C ALA A 382 -41.36 -5.90 19.73
N ALA A 383 -40.21 -5.26 19.47
CA ALA A 383 -38.90 -5.88 19.57
C ALA A 383 -38.50 -6.20 21.03
N LEU A 384 -38.96 -5.41 22.01
CA LEU A 384 -38.77 -5.70 23.44
C LEU A 384 -39.57 -6.92 23.93
N ASN A 385 -40.77 -7.12 23.38
CA ASN A 385 -41.64 -8.23 23.76
C ASN A 385 -41.24 -9.58 23.14
N GLU A 386 -40.43 -9.59 22.08
CA GLU A 386 -39.85 -10.82 21.52
C GLU A 386 -38.54 -11.25 22.22
N MET A 387 -38.01 -10.44 23.15
CA MET A 387 -36.78 -10.71 23.90
C MET A 387 -37.00 -11.11 25.37
N ILE A 388 -38.26 -11.34 25.78
CA ILE A 388 -38.66 -11.99 27.05
C ILE A 388 -39.20 -13.38 26.71
#